data_AF-A0A9E5PLG7-F1
#
_entry.id   AF-A0A9E5PLG7-F1
#
_cell.length_a   1.000
_cell.length_b   1.000
_cell.length_c   1.000
_cell.angle_alpha   90.00
_cell.angle_beta   90.00
_cell.angle_gamma   90.00
#
_symmetry.space_group_name_H-M   'P 1'
#
loop_
_entity.id
_entity.type
_entity.pdbx_description
1 polymer ?
#
loop_
_entity_poly.entity_id
_entity_poly.type
_entity_poly.pdbx_seq_one_letter_code
_entity_poly.pdbx_strand_id
1 'polypeptide(L)'
;MNLPAGGGAYFRLLPYRFVSATLREYERRNTPATFYIHPWEIDPGQPRLDVPWLVRLRHYSGLRSNADRLARLLKEFRFTSISETLQAQKLQPVATS
;
A
#
# COMPACT_ATOMS: atom_id res chain seq x y z
N MET A 1 -3.63 -1.07 -16.51
CA MET A 1 -4.56 -1.62 -15.51
C MET A 1 -4.57 -0.70 -14.31
N ASN A 2 -5.75 -0.28 -13.85
CA ASN A 2 -5.90 0.51 -12.63
C ASN A 2 -6.15 -0.44 -11.46
N LEU A 3 -5.07 -0.85 -10.79
CA LEU A 3 -5.14 -1.68 -9.59
C LEU A 3 -5.00 -0.79 -8.35
N PRO A 4 -5.76 -1.04 -7.27
CA PRO A 4 -5.63 -0.31 -6.01
C PRO A 4 -4.39 -0.80 -5.24
N ALA A 5 -3.20 -0.47 -5.73
CA ALA A 5 -1.90 -0.91 -5.18
C ALA A 5 -1.35 -0.01 -4.07
N GLY A 6 -2.10 1.01 -3.62
CA GLY A 6 -1.66 2.01 -2.65
C GLY A 6 -1.56 1.53 -1.20
N GLY A 7 -1.96 0.29 -0.89
CA GLY A 7 -1.90 -0.23 0.47
C GLY A 7 -3.19 -0.88 0.97
N GLY A 8 -3.37 -0.85 2.29
CA GLY A 8 -4.59 -1.30 2.96
C GLY A 8 -4.95 -2.77 2.69
N ALA A 9 -6.26 -3.07 2.70
CA ALA A 9 -6.78 -4.41 2.47
C ALA A 9 -6.30 -5.01 1.14
N TYR A 10 -6.11 -4.20 0.10
CA TYR A 10 -5.60 -4.68 -1.18
C TYR A 10 -4.16 -5.16 -1.10
N PHE A 11 -3.31 -4.55 -0.27
CA PHE A 11 -1.97 -5.05 -0.03
C PHE A 11 -1.99 -6.43 0.64
N ARG A 12 -2.93 -6.69 1.55
CA ARG A 12 -3.10 -8.01 2.17
C ARG A 12 -3.65 -9.07 1.20
N LEU A 13 -4.62 -8.68 0.38
CA LEU A 13 -5.39 -9.61 -0.45
C LEU A 13 -4.79 -9.86 -1.83
N LEU A 14 -4.19 -8.85 -2.47
CA LEU A 14 -3.58 -9.01 -3.79
C LEU A 14 -2.23 -9.71 -3.67
N PRO A 15 -1.86 -10.58 -4.63
CA PRO A 15 -0.50 -11.08 -4.76
C PRO A 15 0.53 -9.95 -4.85
N TYR A 16 1.65 -10.07 -4.13
CA TYR A 16 2.69 -9.05 -4.06
C TYR A 16 3.23 -8.61 -5.43
N ARG A 17 3.29 -9.55 -6.39
CA ARG A 17 3.71 -9.29 -7.76
C ARG A 17 2.89 -8.19 -8.45
N PHE A 18 1.60 -8.08 -8.13
CA PHE A 18 0.75 -7.05 -8.74
C PHE A 18 1.03 -5.68 -8.14
N VAL A 19 1.17 -5.61 -6.81
CA VAL A 19 1.53 -4.37 -6.11
C VAL A 19 2.87 -3.84 -6.61
N SER A 20 3.90 -4.70 -6.62
CA SER A 20 5.24 -4.33 -7.07
C SER A 20 5.30 -4.00 -8.57
N ALA A 21 4.53 -4.69 -9.43
CA ALA A 21 4.41 -4.32 -10.84
C ALA A 21 3.79 -2.93 -11.03
N THR A 22 2.75 -2.59 -10.25
CA THR A 22 2.15 -1.25 -10.29
C THR A 22 3.12 -0.17 -9.82
N LEU A 23 3.85 -0.38 -8.72
CA LEU A 23 4.84 0.59 -8.26
C LEU A 23 5.97 0.79 -9.28
N ARG A 24 6.50 -0.29 -9.87
CA ARG A 24 7.49 -0.20 -10.96
C ARG A 24 6.97 0.53 -12.18
N GLU A 25 5.69 0.35 -12.53
CA GLU A 25 5.07 1.09 -13.63
C GLU A 25 5.11 2.60 -13.39
N TYR A 26 4.82 3.03 -12.16
CA TYR A 26 4.86 4.44 -11.76
C TYR A 26 6.29 4.99 -11.76
N GLU A 27 7.27 4.21 -11.29
CA GLU A 27 8.70 4.55 -11.40
C GLU A 27 9.12 4.74 -12.87
N ARG A 28 8.74 3.82 -13.77
CA ARG A 28 9.04 3.94 -15.22
C ARG A 28 8.43 5.18 -15.86
N ARG A 29 7.30 5.66 -15.32
CA ARG A 29 6.61 6.87 -15.77
C ARG A 29 7.10 8.13 -15.06
N ASN A 30 8.13 8.03 -14.21
CA ASN A 30 8.60 9.12 -13.34
C ASN A 30 7.47 9.78 -12.54
N THR A 31 6.45 9.00 -12.16
CA THR A 31 5.29 9.47 -11.40
C THR A 31 5.41 8.93 -9.97
N PRO A 32 5.50 9.79 -8.94
CA PRO A 32 5.58 9.33 -7.57
C PRO A 32 4.32 8.55 -7.17
N ALA A 33 4.52 7.38 -6.54
CA ALA A 33 3.46 6.59 -5.97
C ALA A 33 3.45 6.74 -4.44
N THR A 34 2.25 6.75 -3.85
CA THR A 34 2.07 6.78 -2.40
C THR A 34 1.62 5.41 -1.90
N PHE A 35 2.23 4.95 -0.82
CA PHE A 35 1.86 3.72 -0.12
C PHE A 35 1.50 4.02 1.33
N TYR A 36 0.46 3.37 1.85
CA TYR A 36 0.07 3.46 3.25
C TYR A 36 -0.27 2.08 3.84
N ILE A 37 -0.17 1.97 5.16
CA ILE A 37 -0.58 0.78 5.89
C ILE A 37 -1.05 1.18 7.28
N HIS A 38 -2.05 0.48 7.81
CA HIS A 38 -2.44 0.66 9.22
C HIS A 38 -1.63 -0.29 10.11
N PRO A 39 -1.28 0.11 11.35
CA PRO A 39 -0.55 -0.76 12.27
C PRO A 39 -1.22 -2.12 12.50
N TRP A 40 -2.55 -2.17 12.58
CA TRP A 40 -3.28 -3.43 12.77
C TRP A 40 -3.17 -4.40 11.57
N GLU A 41 -2.80 -3.92 10.38
CA GLU A 41 -2.67 -4.78 9.19
C GLU A 41 -1.41 -5.65 9.21
N ILE A 42 -0.47 -5.39 10.13
CA ILE A 42 0.74 -6.18 10.35
C ILE A 42 0.75 -6.86 11.73
N ASP A 43 -0.36 -6.80 12.47
CA ASP A 43 -0.50 -7.43 13.78
C ASP A 43 -1.32 -8.73 13.67
N PRO A 44 -0.67 -9.92 13.58
CA PRO A 44 -1.38 -11.19 13.58
C PRO A 44 -1.98 -11.55 14.95
N GLY A 45 -1.51 -10.91 16.03
CA GLY A 45 -1.92 -11.14 17.42
C GLY A 45 -3.13 -10.31 17.86
N GLN A 46 -3.67 -9.46 16.98
CA GLN A 46 -4.83 -8.62 17.30
C GLN A 46 -6.04 -9.46 17.77
N PRO A 47 -6.84 -8.93 18.72
CA PRO A 47 -8.06 -9.61 19.19
C PRO A 47 -9.01 -9.99 18.04
N ARG A 48 -9.58 -11.19 18.14
CA ARG A 48 -10.60 -11.66 17.19
C ARG A 48 -11.99 -11.39 17.75
N LEU A 49 -12.75 -10.60 17.01
CA LEU A 49 -14.14 -10.31 17.34
C LEU A 49 -15.05 -11.33 16.67
N ASP A 50 -16.15 -11.67 17.33
CA ASP A 50 -17.20 -12.47 16.72
C ASP A 50 -18.05 -11.58 15.80
N VAL A 51 -17.79 -11.70 14.50
CA VAL A 51 -18.37 -10.86 13.46
C VAL A 51 -18.73 -11.72 12.24
N PRO A 52 -19.66 -11.24 11.38
CA PRO A 52 -20.01 -11.96 10.15
C PRO A 52 -18.78 -12.32 9.31
N TRP A 53 -18.83 -13.47 8.65
CA TRP A 53 -17.68 -14.07 7.97
C TRP A 53 -17.01 -13.14 6.94
N LEU A 54 -17.78 -12.30 6.25
CA LEU A 54 -17.27 -11.28 5.31
C LEU A 54 -16.41 -10.22 6.00
N VAL A 55 -16.86 -9.76 7.18
CA VAL A 55 -16.12 -8.80 8.00
C VAL A 55 -14.84 -9.45 8.50
N ARG A 56 -14.92 -10.70 8.96
CA ARG A 56 -13.79 -11.51 9.41
C ARG A 56 -12.75 -11.70 8.31
N LEU A 57 -13.18 -12.01 7.08
CA LEU A 57 -12.30 -12.15 5.92
C LEU A 57 -11.55 -10.84 5.64
N ARG A 58 -12.27 -9.71 5.57
CA ARG A 58 -11.68 -8.40 5.27
C ARG A 58 -10.67 -7.95 6.34
N HIS A 59 -10.96 -8.21 7.62
CA HIS A 59 -10.10 -7.78 8.72
C HIS A 59 -8.90 -8.70 8.91
N TYR A 60 -9.08 -10.02 8.80
CA TYR A 60 -8.05 -10.95 9.29
C TYR A 60 -7.29 -11.72 8.21
N SER A 61 -7.70 -11.65 6.95
CA SER A 61 -6.96 -12.31 5.87
C SER A 61 -5.60 -11.64 5.63
N GLY A 62 -4.59 -12.48 5.39
CA GLY A 62 -3.25 -12.05 4.98
C GLY A 62 -2.35 -11.47 6.09
N LEU A 63 -2.83 -11.34 7.33
CA LEU A 63 -2.09 -10.69 8.43
C LEU A 63 -0.71 -11.30 8.70
N ARG A 64 -0.61 -12.63 8.70
CA ARG A 64 0.64 -13.35 9.04
C ARG A 64 1.79 -13.03 8.08
N SER A 65 1.50 -12.86 6.80
CA SER A 65 2.50 -12.59 5.77
C SER A 65 2.71 -11.10 5.49
N ASN A 66 1.86 -10.23 6.04
CA ASN A 66 1.80 -8.84 5.61
C ASN A 66 3.04 -8.04 6.06
N ALA A 67 3.57 -8.34 7.24
CA ALA A 67 4.79 -7.76 7.76
C ALA A 67 6.00 -8.08 6.86
N ASP A 68 6.16 -9.34 6.46
CA ASP A 68 7.24 -9.76 5.56
C ASP A 68 7.13 -9.09 4.18
N ARG A 69 5.90 -8.97 3.67
CA ARG A 69 5.64 -8.26 2.41
C ARG A 69 5.96 -6.78 2.50
N LEU A 70 5.64 -6.14 3.63
CA LEU A 70 6.00 -4.74 3.88
C LEU A 70 7.53 -4.60 3.94
N ALA A 71 8.22 -5.48 4.68
CA ALA A 71 9.67 -5.48 4.76
C ALA A 71 10.33 -5.66 3.38
N ARG A 72 9.76 -6.53 2.53
CA ARG A 72 10.20 -6.67 1.14
C ARG A 72 9.99 -5.38 0.34
N LEU A 73 8.82 -4.77 0.41
CA LEU A 73 8.49 -3.52 -0.29
C LEU A 73 9.45 -2.38 0.10
N LEU A 74 9.73 -2.23 1.39
CA LEU A 74 10.65 -1.21 1.90
C LEU A 74 12.11 -1.42 1.48
N LYS A 75 12.50 -2.66 1.18
CA LYS A 75 13.84 -2.99 0.63
C LYS A 75 13.90 -2.84 -0.89
N GLU A 76 12.80 -3.08 -1.59
CA GLU A 76 12.73 -3.15 -3.06
C GLU A 76 12.59 -1.76 -3.70
N PHE A 77 11.99 -0.79 -2.99
CA PHE A 77 11.70 0.55 -3.51
C PHE A 77 12.37 1.65 -2.66
N ARG A 78 12.63 2.80 -3.29
CA ARG A 78 13.12 4.00 -2.58
C ARG A 78 11.95 4.88 -2.17
N PHE A 79 11.97 5.32 -0.92
CA PHE A 79 10.98 6.23 -0.36
C PHE A 79 11.64 7.58 -0.06
N THR A 80 10.84 8.64 -0.18
CA THR A 80 11.18 10.01 0.20
C THR A 80 9.98 10.58 0.94
N SER A 81 10.13 11.72 1.59
CA SER A 81 9.00 12.35 2.25
C SER A 81 7.98 12.91 1.24
N ILE A 82 6.71 12.99 1.64
CA ILE A 82 5.68 13.67 0.85
C ILE A 82 6.10 15.13 0.60
N SER A 83 6.71 15.79 1.60
CA SER A 83 7.21 17.17 1.48
C SER A 83 8.24 17.32 0.36
N GLU A 84 9.29 16.50 0.35
CA GLU A 84 10.30 16.52 -0.72
C GLU A 84 9.70 16.22 -2.10
N THR A 85 8.74 15.28 -2.15
CA THR A 85 8.03 14.96 -3.38
C THR A 85 7.26 16.17 -3.92
N LEU A 86 6.55 16.90 -3.05
CA LEU A 86 5.79 18.11 -3.43
C LEU A 86 6.71 19.26 -3.86
N GLN A 87 7.85 19.42 -3.19
CA GLN A 87 8.87 20.41 -3.55
C GLN A 87 9.49 20.10 -4.92
N ALA A 88 9.85 18.84 -5.16
CA ALA A 88 10.43 18.38 -6.43
C ALA A 88 9.45 18.51 -7.60
N GLN A 89 8.15 18.30 -7.35
CA GLN A 89 7.10 18.47 -8.37
C GLN A 89 6.76 19.94 -8.68
N LYS A 90 7.34 20.92 -7.96
CA LYS A 90 7.06 22.37 -8.10
C LYS A 90 5.57 22.63 -8.35
N LEU A 91 4.73 22.37 -7.34
CA LEU A 91 3.31 22.77 -7.24
C LEU A 91 2.71 23.27 -8.57
N GLN A 92 2.34 22.35 -9.46
CA GLN A 92 1.36 22.71 -10.49
C GLN A 92 0.06 23.02 -9.75
N PRO A 93 -0.57 24.19 -9.97
CA PRO A 93 -1.85 24.47 -9.36
C PRO A 93 -2.82 23.36 -9.76
N VAL A 94 -3.52 22.79 -8.78
CA VAL A 94 -4.61 21.86 -9.02
C VAL A 94 -5.59 22.60 -9.91
N ALA A 95 -5.73 22.17 -11.17
CA ALA A 95 -6.77 22.69 -12.06
C ALA A 95 -8.12 22.31 -11.45
N THR A 96 -8.75 23.28 -10.78
CA THR A 96 -10.14 23.17 -10.37
C THR A 96 -10.98 23.05 -11.63
N SER A 97 -11.65 21.89 -11.78
CA SER A 97 -12.70 21.69 -12.78
C SER A 97 -14.01 22.33 -12.33
#